data_AF-A0A6G4RFK1-F1
#
_entry.id   AF-A0A6G4RFK1-F1
#
_cell.length_a   1.000
_cell.length_b   1.000
_cell.length_c   1.000
_cell.angle_alpha   90.00
_cell.angle_beta   90.00
_cell.angle_gamma   90.00
#
_symmetry.space_group_name_H-M   'P 1'
#
loop_
_entity.id
_entity.type
_entity.pdbx_description
1 polymer ?
#
loop_
_entity_poly.entity_id
_entity_poly.type
_entity_poly.pdbx_seq_one_letter_code
_entity_poly.pdbx_strand_id
1 'polypeptide(L)'
;MSRFNRSPSVEYSSFLREVREYADADHEPGEGVCRAIADALEADLKKRFRAYWSVEEPADGPACIRRVITGDDECNCTSTRSWIDREHERIGARDKPPHKPPYSDHATLWLDDGDPVLYSIHIYGPEVEVVSKTAAPEGERRRNGWFDLISFAEHWGLEIGITPFSWYNAFSTINVVFYSPEWARQKGGSE
;
A
#
# COMPACT_ATOMS: atom_id res chain seq x y z
N MET A 1 -16.86 36.72 4.81
CA MET A 1 -17.51 36.33 3.53
C MET A 1 -16.93 34.99 3.12
N SER A 2 -17.76 33.92 3.13
CA SER A 2 -17.33 32.53 2.91
C SER A 2 -17.01 32.27 1.43
N ARG A 3 -15.80 31.78 1.13
CA ARG A 3 -15.31 31.46 -0.22
C ARG A 3 -15.84 30.14 -0.80
N PHE A 4 -16.83 29.51 -0.16
CA PHE A 4 -17.25 28.13 -0.48
C PHE A 4 -18.55 28.00 -1.28
N ASN A 5 -19.15 29.10 -1.76
CA ASN A 5 -20.42 29.03 -2.49
C ASN A 5 -20.22 29.11 -4.01
N ARG A 6 -19.50 28.14 -4.59
CA ARG A 6 -19.56 27.90 -6.04
C ARG A 6 -20.54 26.76 -6.25
N SER A 7 -21.63 27.03 -6.98
CA SER A 7 -22.51 25.98 -7.49
C SER A 7 -21.64 24.90 -8.16
N PRO A 8 -21.94 23.61 -7.95
CA PRO A 8 -21.16 22.57 -8.59
C PRO A 8 -21.19 22.75 -10.10
N SER A 9 -20.08 22.42 -10.79
CA SER A 9 -20.03 22.57 -12.25
C SER A 9 -21.13 21.74 -12.92
N VAL A 10 -21.46 22.07 -14.17
CA VAL A 10 -22.45 21.30 -14.94
C VAL A 10 -22.01 19.84 -15.04
N GLU A 11 -20.71 19.61 -15.23
CA GLU A 11 -20.10 18.27 -15.29
C GLU A 11 -20.25 17.53 -13.96
N TYR A 12 -20.00 18.18 -12.82
CA TYR A 12 -20.18 17.57 -11.51
C TYR A 12 -21.65 17.27 -11.21
N SER A 13 -22.55 18.17 -11.58
CA SER A 13 -23.99 17.98 -11.40
C SER A 13 -24.51 16.85 -12.27
N SER A 14 -24.01 16.74 -13.51
CA SER A 14 -24.31 15.62 -14.40
C SER A 14 -23.79 14.31 -13.81
N PHE A 15 -22.53 14.27 -13.37
CA PHE A 15 -21.94 13.10 -12.73
C PHE A 15 -22.76 12.63 -11.51
N LEU A 16 -23.15 13.56 -10.61
CA LEU A 16 -23.98 13.22 -9.46
C LEU A 16 -25.35 12.65 -9.84
N ARG A 17 -25.95 13.12 -10.94
CA ARG A 17 -27.21 12.59 -11.43
C ARG A 17 -27.03 11.15 -11.94
N GLU A 18 -26.04 10.90 -12.80
CA GLU A 18 -25.76 9.56 -13.32
C GLU A 18 -25.42 8.57 -12.19
N VAL A 19 -24.66 9.00 -11.16
CA VAL A 19 -24.36 8.17 -9.99
C VAL A 19 -25.62 7.82 -9.19
N ARG A 20 -26.54 8.77 -9.01
CA ARG A 20 -27.80 8.51 -8.31
C ARG A 20 -28.70 7.59 -9.11
N GLU A 21 -28.84 7.83 -10.42
CA GLU A 21 -29.61 6.98 -11.31
C GLU A 21 -29.07 5.55 -11.33
N TYR A 22 -27.74 5.38 -11.31
CA TYR A 22 -27.09 4.07 -11.16
C TYR A 22 -27.33 3.43 -9.79
N ALA A 23 -27.26 4.20 -8.69
CA ALA A 23 -27.47 3.69 -7.34
C ALA A 23 -28.93 3.31 -7.04
N ASP A 24 -29.88 4.00 -7.67
CA ASP A 24 -31.32 3.75 -7.54
C ASP A 24 -31.79 2.61 -8.45
N ALA A 25 -31.00 2.23 -9.45
CA ALA A 25 -31.30 1.11 -10.31
C ALA A 25 -30.96 -0.22 -9.62
N ASP A 26 -31.89 -1.18 -9.71
CA ASP A 26 -31.73 -2.54 -9.18
C ASP A 26 -30.76 -3.33 -10.07
N HIS A 27 -29.48 -3.05 -9.89
CA HIS A 27 -28.37 -3.76 -10.52
C HIS A 27 -27.85 -4.82 -9.54
N GLU A 28 -27.56 -6.04 -10.02
CA GLU A 28 -26.58 -6.86 -9.31
C GLU A 28 -25.32 -5.98 -9.16
N PRO A 29 -24.73 -5.83 -7.96
CA PRO A 29 -23.60 -4.94 -7.74
C PRO A 29 -22.48 -5.34 -8.71
N GLY A 30 -22.40 -4.61 -9.81
CA GLY A 30 -21.52 -4.96 -10.91
C GLY A 30 -20.13 -4.53 -10.51
N GLU A 31 -19.28 -5.50 -10.14
CA GLU A 31 -17.85 -5.29 -9.90
C GLU A 31 -17.19 -4.41 -10.98
N GLY A 32 -17.72 -4.45 -12.21
CA GLY A 32 -17.29 -3.62 -13.33
C GLY A 32 -17.43 -2.11 -13.16
N VAL A 33 -18.48 -1.58 -12.50
CA VAL A 33 -18.63 -0.12 -12.32
C VAL A 33 -17.72 0.40 -11.23
N CYS A 34 -17.64 -0.29 -10.08
CA CYS A 34 -16.68 0.06 -9.04
C CYS A 34 -15.24 0.01 -9.56
N ARG A 35 -14.92 -1.00 -10.38
CA ARG A 35 -13.62 -1.10 -11.05
C ARG A 35 -13.38 0.04 -12.05
N ALA A 36 -14.36 0.37 -12.89
CA ALA A 36 -14.23 1.48 -13.83
C ALA A 36 -14.03 2.83 -13.13
N ILE A 37 -14.73 3.06 -12.02
CA ILE A 37 -14.54 4.26 -11.19
C ILE A 37 -13.14 4.23 -10.53
N ALA A 38 -12.70 3.09 -10.02
CA ALA A 38 -11.37 2.94 -9.45
C ALA A 38 -10.27 3.25 -10.49
N ASP A 39 -10.37 2.68 -11.68
CA ASP A 39 -9.43 2.89 -12.79
C ASP A 39 -9.40 4.38 -13.21
N ALA A 40 -10.57 5.04 -13.26
CA ALA A 40 -10.67 6.46 -13.59
C ALA A 40 -10.06 7.38 -12.52
N LEU A 41 -10.07 6.96 -11.24
CA LEU A 41 -9.55 7.73 -10.12
C LEU A 41 -8.07 7.46 -9.81
N GLU A 42 -7.49 6.35 -10.30
CA GLU A 42 -6.15 5.89 -9.94
C GLU A 42 -5.09 7.01 -10.04
N ALA A 43 -5.05 7.72 -11.16
CA ALA A 43 -4.04 8.77 -11.38
C ALA A 43 -4.16 9.93 -10.38
N ASP A 44 -5.39 10.36 -10.07
CA ASP A 44 -5.64 11.44 -9.09
C ASP A 44 -5.33 10.96 -7.67
N LEU A 45 -5.74 9.73 -7.32
CA LEU A 45 -5.46 9.14 -6.01
C LEU A 45 -3.94 8.94 -5.81
N LYS A 46 -3.22 8.48 -6.84
CA LYS A 46 -1.77 8.32 -6.80
C LYS A 46 -1.07 9.67 -6.66
N LYS A 47 -1.57 10.72 -7.34
CA LYS A 47 -1.08 12.09 -7.16
C LYS A 47 -1.30 12.61 -5.73
N ARG A 48 -2.49 12.40 -5.16
CA ARG A 48 -2.78 12.79 -3.76
C ARG A 48 -1.94 12.01 -2.77
N PHE A 49 -1.72 10.73 -3.02
CA PHE A 49 -0.85 9.88 -2.21
C PHE A 49 0.58 10.45 -2.18
N ARG A 50 1.15 10.77 -3.35
CA ARG A 50 2.48 11.40 -3.46
C ARG A 50 2.56 12.71 -2.69
N ALA A 51 1.55 13.56 -2.83
CA ALA A 51 1.48 14.84 -2.13
C ALA A 51 1.37 14.67 -0.60
N TYR A 52 0.56 13.73 -0.13
CA TYR A 52 0.39 13.45 1.30
C TYR A 52 1.68 12.94 1.93
N TRP A 53 2.35 11.99 1.28
CA TRP A 53 3.59 11.42 1.79
C TRP A 53 4.84 12.23 1.40
N SER A 54 4.71 13.32 0.65
CA SER A 54 5.84 14.10 0.14
C SER A 54 6.89 13.24 -0.58
N VAL A 55 6.43 12.27 -1.38
CA VAL A 55 7.29 11.39 -2.19
C VAL A 55 7.22 11.75 -3.67
N GLU A 56 8.34 11.56 -4.35
CA GLU A 56 8.49 11.92 -5.75
C GLU A 56 8.02 10.79 -6.65
N GLU A 57 8.88 9.91 -7.11
CA GLU A 57 8.54 8.89 -8.09
C GLU A 57 8.67 7.47 -7.53
N PRO A 58 7.91 6.51 -8.10
CA PRO A 58 8.17 5.11 -7.79
C PRO A 58 9.56 4.72 -8.29
N ALA A 59 10.27 3.88 -7.54
CA ALA A 59 11.55 3.34 -7.95
C ALA A 59 11.41 2.49 -9.22
N ASP A 60 12.43 2.52 -10.07
CA ASP A 60 12.52 1.62 -11.21
C ASP A 60 12.69 0.16 -10.76
N GLY A 61 11.98 -0.74 -11.45
CA GLY A 61 12.02 -2.17 -11.16
C GLY A 61 11.15 -2.58 -9.96
N PRO A 62 11.38 -3.78 -9.40
CA PRO A 62 10.51 -4.30 -8.36
C PRO A 62 10.78 -3.65 -7.00
N ALA A 63 9.69 -3.33 -6.30
CA ALA A 63 9.73 -2.79 -4.96
C ALA A 63 10.45 -3.74 -3.98
N CYS A 64 11.40 -3.21 -3.22
CA CYS A 64 12.15 -3.97 -2.21
C CYS A 64 12.20 -3.23 -0.87
N ILE A 65 11.50 -3.77 0.15
CA ILE A 65 11.42 -3.12 1.48
C ILE A 65 12.77 -3.05 2.19
N ARG A 66 13.70 -3.95 1.86
CA ARG A 66 15.08 -3.89 2.36
C ARG A 66 15.72 -2.54 2.12
N ARG A 67 15.47 -1.92 0.95
CA ARG A 67 16.04 -0.60 0.62
C ARG A 67 15.56 0.47 1.59
N VAL A 68 14.32 0.39 2.07
CA VAL A 68 13.82 1.29 3.13
C VAL A 68 14.46 0.97 4.49
N ILE A 69 14.69 -0.30 4.80
CA ILE A 69 15.30 -0.73 6.06
C ILE A 69 16.79 -0.36 6.14
N THR A 70 17.53 -0.49 5.03
CA THR A 70 18.99 -0.30 5.00
C THR A 70 19.41 1.06 4.46
N GLY A 71 18.55 1.75 3.72
CA GLY A 71 18.89 2.94 2.95
C GLY A 71 19.64 2.64 1.65
N ASP A 72 19.70 1.38 1.19
CA ASP A 72 20.45 1.02 -0.02
C ASP A 72 19.74 1.52 -1.30
N ASP A 73 20.46 2.25 -2.15
CA ASP A 73 19.98 2.75 -3.44
C ASP A 73 19.63 1.63 -4.43
N GLU A 74 20.29 0.47 -4.32
CA GLU A 74 20.07 -0.66 -5.20
C GLU A 74 19.88 -1.96 -4.43
N CYS A 75 19.16 -2.90 -5.03
CA CYS A 75 18.99 -4.23 -4.45
C CYS A 75 19.04 -5.33 -5.52
N ASN A 76 20.00 -6.25 -5.36
CA ASN A 76 20.15 -7.43 -6.22
C ASN A 76 19.11 -8.52 -5.93
N CYS A 77 17.86 -8.17 -5.63
CA CYS A 77 16.81 -9.14 -5.30
C CYS A 77 16.20 -9.83 -6.54
N THR A 78 16.40 -9.26 -7.72
CA THR A 78 15.83 -9.73 -9.00
C THR A 78 16.65 -10.78 -9.72
N SER A 79 17.96 -10.83 -9.48
CA SER A 79 18.86 -11.78 -10.12
C SER A 79 19.43 -12.74 -9.07
N THR A 80 19.39 -14.04 -9.36
CA THR A 80 20.19 -15.09 -8.69
C THR A 80 19.93 -15.36 -7.19
N ARG A 81 18.71 -15.78 -6.80
CA ARG A 81 18.49 -16.31 -5.44
C ARG A 81 18.08 -17.77 -5.43
N SER A 82 18.70 -18.53 -4.52
CA SER A 82 18.32 -19.91 -4.27
C SER A 82 16.92 -20.00 -3.65
N TRP A 83 16.24 -21.12 -3.84
CA TRP A 83 14.96 -21.38 -3.19
C TRP A 83 15.07 -21.38 -1.65
N ILE A 84 16.21 -21.85 -1.12
CA ILE A 84 16.51 -21.88 0.31
C ILE A 84 16.52 -20.46 0.89
N ASP A 85 17.20 -19.52 0.24
CA ASP A 85 17.24 -18.12 0.68
C ASP A 85 15.84 -17.49 0.79
N ARG A 86 14.96 -17.80 -0.16
CA ARG A 86 13.58 -17.29 -0.17
C ARG A 86 12.73 -17.86 0.96
N GLU A 87 12.94 -19.13 1.29
CA GLU A 87 12.20 -19.78 2.37
C GLU A 87 12.67 -19.28 3.74
N HIS A 88 13.97 -19.13 3.96
CA HIS A 88 14.51 -18.55 5.20
C HIS A 88 14.03 -17.11 5.44
N GLU A 89 13.92 -16.30 4.40
CA GLU A 89 13.34 -14.94 4.48
C GLU A 89 11.86 -14.96 4.86
N ARG A 90 11.09 -15.91 4.31
CA ARG A 90 9.65 -16.05 4.62
C ARG A 90 9.41 -16.45 6.08
N ILE A 91 10.22 -17.33 6.63
CA ILE A 91 10.08 -17.81 8.02
C ILE A 91 10.84 -16.95 9.04
N GLY A 92 11.48 -15.85 8.60
CA GLY A 92 12.23 -14.95 9.49
C GLY A 92 13.50 -15.56 10.08
N ALA A 93 14.00 -16.67 9.53
CA ALA A 93 15.20 -17.37 10.04
C ALA A 93 16.52 -16.81 9.46
N ARG A 94 16.52 -15.54 9.05
CA ARG A 94 17.67 -14.87 8.45
C ARG A 94 17.94 -13.57 9.19
N ASP A 95 19.17 -13.37 9.65
CA ASP A 95 19.61 -12.13 10.32
C ASP A 95 19.74 -10.91 9.38
N LYS A 96 19.21 -11.00 8.15
CA LYS A 96 19.29 -9.94 7.14
C LYS A 96 17.88 -9.38 6.89
N PRO A 97 17.75 -8.06 6.66
CA PRO A 97 16.48 -7.47 6.29
C PRO A 97 15.83 -8.20 5.10
N PRO A 98 14.53 -8.50 5.18
CA PRO A 98 13.79 -9.21 4.15
C PRO A 98 13.52 -8.31 2.96
N HIS A 99 13.22 -8.92 1.82
CA HIS A 99 12.97 -8.19 0.58
C HIS A 99 11.50 -7.87 0.35
N LYS A 100 10.61 -8.46 1.15
CA LYS A 100 9.16 -8.30 1.13
C LYS A 100 8.59 -8.41 2.55
N PRO A 101 7.63 -7.56 2.94
CA PRO A 101 6.86 -7.78 4.15
C PRO A 101 5.84 -8.94 3.99
N PRO A 102 5.17 -9.36 5.07
CA PRO A 102 3.93 -10.13 4.98
C PRO A 102 2.92 -9.45 4.04
N TYR A 103 2.12 -10.23 3.32
CA TYR A 103 1.04 -9.73 2.44
C TYR A 103 1.50 -8.70 1.37
N SER A 104 2.74 -8.81 0.88
CA SER A 104 3.35 -7.84 -0.03
C SER A 104 2.83 -7.89 -1.48
N ASP A 105 1.52 -7.78 -1.67
CA ASP A 105 0.93 -7.72 -3.01
C ASP A 105 0.91 -6.29 -3.57
N HIS A 106 1.00 -6.21 -4.91
CA HIS A 106 0.97 -4.96 -5.68
C HIS A 106 1.90 -3.85 -5.14
N ALA A 107 3.08 -4.24 -4.64
CA ALA A 107 3.95 -3.33 -3.92
C ALA A 107 4.60 -2.26 -4.80
N THR A 108 4.74 -1.05 -4.26
CA THR A 108 5.48 0.06 -4.86
C THR A 108 6.48 0.64 -3.85
N LEU A 109 7.74 0.76 -4.25
CA LEU A 109 8.78 1.49 -3.51
C LEU A 109 8.80 2.93 -4.03
N TRP A 110 8.81 3.89 -3.13
CA TRP A 110 8.78 5.32 -3.43
C TRP A 110 10.07 5.98 -3.01
N LEU A 111 10.50 6.92 -3.86
CA LEU A 111 11.72 7.70 -3.69
C LEU A 111 11.42 9.14 -3.30
N ASP A 112 12.39 9.76 -2.66
CA ASP A 112 12.43 11.19 -2.33
C ASP A 112 13.88 11.65 -2.53
N ASP A 113 14.13 12.48 -3.54
CA ASP A 113 15.49 12.84 -4.00
C ASP A 113 16.37 11.61 -4.32
N GLY A 114 15.75 10.55 -4.86
CA GLY A 114 16.41 9.29 -5.20
C GLY A 114 16.52 8.27 -4.06
N ASP A 115 16.34 8.70 -2.82
CA ASP A 115 16.48 7.83 -1.65
C ASP A 115 15.23 6.95 -1.43
N PRO A 116 15.37 5.65 -1.08
CA PRO A 116 14.26 4.75 -0.82
C PRO A 116 13.61 5.02 0.55
N VAL A 117 12.53 5.79 0.57
CA VAL A 117 11.94 6.29 1.84
C VAL A 117 10.68 5.56 2.28
N LEU A 118 9.90 5.04 1.34
CA LEU A 118 8.56 4.51 1.63
C LEU A 118 8.24 3.29 0.77
N TYR A 119 7.81 2.21 1.42
CA TYR A 119 7.33 1.00 0.77
C TYR A 119 5.82 0.88 0.96
N SER A 120 5.05 0.86 -0.13
CA SER A 120 3.59 0.74 -0.10
C SER A 120 3.13 -0.60 -0.65
N ILE A 121 2.08 -1.17 -0.06
CA ILE A 121 1.42 -2.41 -0.48
C ILE A 121 -0.09 -2.22 -0.51
N HIS A 122 -0.75 -2.89 -1.46
CA HIS A 122 -2.20 -2.80 -1.63
C HIS A 122 -2.82 -4.14 -1.31
N ILE A 123 -3.56 -4.21 -0.21
CA ILE A 123 -4.11 -5.45 0.33
C ILE A 123 -5.62 -5.46 0.12
N TYR A 124 -6.17 -6.56 -0.41
CA TYR A 124 -7.62 -6.73 -0.45
C TYR A 124 -8.13 -7.01 0.97
N GLY A 125 -9.17 -6.30 1.41
CA GLY A 125 -9.67 -6.38 2.79
C GLY A 125 -9.84 -7.81 3.36
N PRO A 126 -10.39 -8.78 2.61
CA PRO A 126 -10.54 -10.16 3.08
C PRO A 126 -9.21 -10.92 3.30
N GLU A 127 -8.10 -10.47 2.72
CA GLU A 127 -6.82 -11.19 2.74
C GLU A 127 -6.07 -11.06 4.06
N VAL A 128 -6.35 -10.04 4.86
CA VAL A 128 -5.69 -9.83 6.17
C VAL A 128 -6.27 -10.74 7.26
N GLU A 129 -7.45 -11.32 7.03
CA GLU A 129 -8.13 -12.24 7.95
C GLU A 129 -7.86 -13.72 7.65
N VAL A 130 -6.97 -14.04 6.70
CA VAL A 130 -6.80 -15.41 6.21
C VAL A 130 -5.85 -16.21 7.10
N VAL A 131 -6.37 -17.37 7.54
CA VAL A 131 -5.63 -18.48 8.15
C VAL A 131 -4.32 -18.70 7.39
N SER A 132 -3.18 -18.42 8.03
CA SER A 132 -1.88 -18.69 7.45
C SER A 132 -1.78 -20.18 7.09
N LYS A 133 -1.66 -20.49 5.79
CA LYS A 133 -1.46 -21.86 5.29
C LYS A 133 -0.08 -22.43 5.68
N THR A 134 0.79 -21.61 6.27
CA THR A 134 2.15 -21.97 6.67
C THR A 134 2.36 -21.88 8.19
N ALA A 135 1.35 -21.45 8.97
CA ALA A 135 1.41 -21.44 10.42
C ALA A 135 0.87 -22.77 10.99
N ALA A 136 1.79 -23.73 11.07
CA ALA A 136 1.79 -24.88 11.97
C ALA A 136 0.88 -26.10 11.65
N PRO A 137 1.28 -27.30 12.13
CA PRO A 137 0.47 -28.52 12.03
C PRO A 137 -0.81 -28.38 12.88
N GLU A 138 -1.79 -29.25 12.59
CA GLU A 138 -3.13 -29.33 13.20
C GLU A 138 -3.29 -28.61 14.55
N GLY A 139 -4.02 -27.48 14.54
CA GLY A 139 -4.61 -26.91 15.77
C GLY A 139 -4.29 -25.45 16.06
N GLU A 140 -3.35 -24.80 15.36
CA GLU A 140 -3.01 -23.41 15.65
C GLU A 140 -3.89 -22.40 14.91
N ARG A 141 -4.39 -21.47 15.72
CA ARG A 141 -5.49 -20.54 15.45
C ARG A 141 -5.11 -19.50 14.39
N ARG A 142 -6.15 -19.09 13.64
CA ARG A 142 -6.21 -17.88 12.80
C ARG A 142 -5.19 -16.81 13.26
N ARG A 143 -4.10 -16.62 12.52
CA ARG A 143 -3.26 -15.42 12.67
C ARG A 143 -4.01 -14.24 12.08
N ASN A 144 -4.00 -13.13 12.80
CA ASN A 144 -4.51 -11.87 12.28
C ASN A 144 -3.34 -11.17 11.57
N GLY A 145 -3.43 -11.05 10.25
CA GLY A 145 -2.36 -10.51 9.42
C GLY A 145 -2.00 -9.05 9.74
N TRP A 146 -2.90 -8.30 10.38
CA TRP A 146 -2.60 -6.95 10.85
C TRP A 146 -1.50 -6.97 11.92
N PHE A 147 -1.51 -7.95 12.83
CA PHE A 147 -0.44 -8.07 13.82
C PHE A 147 0.88 -8.51 13.19
N ASP A 148 0.85 -9.32 12.12
CA ASP A 148 2.06 -9.69 11.39
C ASP A 148 2.69 -8.46 10.72
N LEU A 149 1.89 -7.57 10.12
CA LEU A 149 2.37 -6.31 9.54
C LEU A 149 2.96 -5.36 10.60
N ILE A 150 2.28 -5.19 11.74
CA ILE A 150 2.76 -4.34 12.83
C ILE A 150 4.04 -4.92 13.45
N SER A 151 4.06 -6.22 13.75
CA SER A 151 5.24 -6.89 14.32
C SER A 151 6.42 -6.84 13.36
N PHE A 152 6.16 -6.92 12.05
CA PHE A 152 7.20 -6.74 11.04
C PHE A 152 7.78 -5.33 11.08
N ALA A 153 6.95 -4.29 11.15
CA ALA A 153 7.40 -2.91 11.22
C ALA A 153 8.26 -2.68 12.46
N GLU A 154 7.76 -3.11 13.63
CA GLU A 154 8.48 -3.01 14.90
C GLU A 154 9.83 -3.73 14.86
N HIS A 155 9.87 -4.97 14.36
CA HIS A 155 11.08 -5.78 14.31
C HIS A 155 12.18 -5.13 13.45
N TRP A 156 11.81 -4.45 12.37
CA TRP A 156 12.76 -3.81 11.45
C TRP A 156 12.90 -2.30 11.68
N GLY A 157 12.36 -1.75 12.77
CA GLY A 157 12.48 -0.33 13.11
C GLY A 157 11.80 0.61 12.12
N LEU A 158 10.73 0.15 11.47
CA LEU A 158 9.92 0.93 10.54
C LEU A 158 8.68 1.47 11.24
N GLU A 159 8.19 2.61 10.77
CA GLU A 159 6.83 3.07 11.08
C GLU A 159 5.84 2.50 10.06
N ILE A 160 4.56 2.42 10.47
CA ILE A 160 3.47 1.91 9.64
C ILE A 160 2.36 2.96 9.50
N GLY A 161 1.89 3.15 8.26
CA GLY A 161 0.71 3.96 7.94
C GLY A 161 -0.35 3.10 7.25
N ILE A 162 -1.61 3.28 7.61
CA ILE A 162 -2.73 2.53 7.01
C ILE A 162 -3.74 3.55 6.49
N THR A 163 -4.01 3.53 5.18
CA THR A 163 -5.03 4.36 4.56
C THR A 163 -6.20 3.50 4.07
N PRO A 164 -7.45 3.80 4.47
CA PRO A 164 -8.61 2.96 4.16
C PRO A 164 -8.93 2.87 2.66
N PHE A 165 -8.34 3.75 1.86
CA PHE A 165 -8.42 3.71 0.41
C PHE A 165 -7.01 3.64 -0.19
N SER A 166 -6.85 2.71 -1.11
CA SER A 166 -5.67 2.60 -1.96
C SER A 166 -5.82 3.42 -3.23
N TRP A 167 -4.69 3.89 -3.77
CA TRP A 167 -4.66 4.46 -5.12
C TRP A 167 -4.72 3.39 -6.21
N TYR A 168 -4.31 2.17 -5.92
CA TYR A 168 -4.45 0.99 -6.78
C TYR A 168 -5.77 0.28 -6.47
N ASN A 169 -6.59 -0.08 -7.47
CA ASN A 169 -7.89 -0.75 -7.26
C ASN A 169 -8.67 -0.17 -6.07
N ALA A 170 -8.94 1.14 -6.15
CA ALA A 170 -9.67 1.88 -5.14
C ALA A 170 -11.00 1.19 -4.78
N PHE A 171 -11.43 1.35 -3.52
CA PHE A 171 -12.62 0.73 -2.92
C PHE A 171 -12.55 -0.79 -2.69
N SER A 172 -11.60 -1.49 -3.29
CA SER A 172 -11.39 -2.93 -3.08
C SER A 172 -10.12 -3.25 -2.29
N THR A 173 -9.18 -2.30 -2.19
CA THR A 173 -7.93 -2.47 -1.44
C THR A 173 -7.67 -1.35 -0.45
N ILE A 174 -7.00 -1.73 0.63
CA ILE A 174 -6.42 -0.85 1.64
C ILE A 174 -4.95 -0.67 1.28
N ASN A 175 -4.41 0.53 1.49
CA ASN A 175 -2.98 0.77 1.29
C ASN A 175 -2.27 0.82 2.64
N VAL A 176 -1.25 -0.01 2.77
CA VAL A 176 -0.35 -0.05 3.93
C VAL A 176 1.01 0.45 3.49
N VAL A 177 1.57 1.38 4.24
CA VAL A 177 2.90 1.91 3.98
C VAL A 177 3.83 1.60 5.15
N PHE A 178 5.06 1.25 4.81
CA PHE A 178 6.18 1.15 5.74
C PHE A 178 7.20 2.21 5.38
N TYR A 179 7.71 2.93 6.35
CA TYR A 179 8.66 4.03 6.11
C TYR A 179 9.66 4.15 7.25
N SER A 180 10.82 4.74 6.94
CA SER A 180 11.84 5.01 7.96
C SER A 180 11.36 6.12 8.91
N PRO A 181 11.45 5.93 10.24
CA PRO A 181 11.13 6.99 11.21
C PRO A 181 12.02 8.23 11.03
N GLU A 182 13.25 8.08 10.53
CA GLU A 182 14.17 9.19 10.31
C GLU A 182 13.67 10.13 9.21
N TRP A 183 13.20 9.56 8.10
CA TRP A 183 12.60 10.31 7.01
C TRP A 183 11.36 11.08 7.45
N ALA A 184 10.47 10.43 8.21
CA ALA A 184 9.25 11.08 8.71
C ALA A 184 9.56 12.27 9.63
N ARG A 185 10.59 12.16 10.48
CA ARG A 185 11.05 13.29 11.31
C ARG A 185 11.60 14.44 10.49
N GLN A 186 12.32 14.17 9.40
CA GLN A 186 12.84 15.21 8.51
C GLN A 186 11.72 15.99 7.84
N LYS A 187 10.65 15.30 7.39
CA LYS A 187 9.47 15.96 6.78
C LYS A 187 8.58 16.67 7.80
N GLY A 188 8.49 16.16 9.03
CA GLY A 188 7.71 16.78 10.12
C GLY A 188 8.41 17.96 10.82
N GLY A 189 9.73 18.13 10.62
CA GLY A 189 10.53 19.19 11.25
C GLY A 189 10.56 20.53 10.50
N SER A 190 9.81 20.64 9.40
CA SER A 190 9.72 21.83 8.55
C SER A 190 8.43 22.65 8.80
N GLU A 191 8.10 22.88 10.07
CA GLU A 191 7.09 23.88 10.50
C GLU A 191 7.71 25.26 10.76
#